data_AF-A0A8H3V5D4-F1
#
_entry.id   AF-A0A8H3V5D4-F1
#
_cell.length_a   1.000
_cell.length_b   1.000
_cell.length_c   1.000
_cell.angle_alpha   90.00
_cell.angle_beta   90.00
_cell.angle_gamma   90.00
#
_symmetry.space_group_name_H-M   'P 1'
#
loop_
_entity.id
_entity.type
_entity.pdbx_description
1 polymer ?
#
loop_
_entity_poly.entity_id
_entity_poly.type
_entity_poly.pdbx_seq_one_letter_code
_entity_poly.pdbx_strand_id
1 'polypeptide(L)'
;MSALAARQVLSLWLFSHRCSHGQQQQMSDLFNSINDPLFFPHHAGLDRVWALWQEQDPKRIMDAGEATGLSDTSPMTLDSWFWVGFAGKDRQTVEVMDALNRDGRGVVCYKYEGNTFDSYFK
;
A
#
# COMPACT_ATOMS: atom_id res chain seq x y z
N MET A 1 -7.34 -4.99 19.58
CA MET A 1 -8.36 -5.69 18.75
C MET A 1 -7.58 -6.46 17.70
N SER A 2 -7.84 -7.75 17.63
CA SER A 2 -6.89 -8.81 17.26
C SER A 2 -6.53 -8.85 15.76
N ALA A 3 -5.31 -9.30 15.45
CA ALA A 3 -4.70 -9.53 14.13
C ALA A 3 -5.58 -10.27 13.09
N LEU A 4 -6.74 -10.81 13.49
CA LEU A 4 -7.75 -11.37 12.61
C LEU A 4 -8.34 -10.36 11.61
N ALA A 5 -8.58 -9.11 12.03
CA ALA A 5 -9.19 -8.10 11.15
C ALA A 5 -8.23 -7.65 10.03
N ALA A 6 -6.93 -7.51 10.35
CA ALA A 6 -5.89 -7.27 9.36
C ALA A 6 -5.75 -8.45 8.38
N ARG A 7 -5.84 -9.69 8.87
CA ARG A 7 -5.78 -10.90 8.03
C ARG A 7 -6.95 -11.04 7.05
N GLN A 8 -8.18 -10.68 7.44
CA GLN A 8 -9.35 -10.78 6.57
C GLN A 8 -9.36 -9.73 5.44
N VAL A 9 -8.88 -8.51 5.73
CA VAL A 9 -8.68 -7.49 4.70
C VAL A 9 -7.56 -7.91 3.76
N LEU A 10 -6.41 -8.33 4.29
CA LEU A 10 -5.26 -8.77 3.50
C LEU A 10 -5.56 -9.95 2.54
N SER A 11 -6.43 -10.88 2.94
CA SER A 11 -6.81 -12.03 2.11
C SER A 11 -7.81 -11.69 1.00
N LEU A 12 -8.68 -10.70 1.18
CA LEU A 12 -9.49 -10.14 0.09
C LEU A 12 -8.63 -9.33 -0.90
N TRP A 13 -7.60 -8.66 -0.39
CA TRP A 13 -6.67 -7.82 -1.13
C TRP A 13 -5.73 -8.57 -2.06
N LEU A 14 -5.13 -9.66 -1.59
CA LEU A 14 -4.23 -10.47 -2.41
C LEU A 14 -4.99 -11.16 -3.56
N PHE A 15 -6.24 -11.54 -3.35
CA PHE A 15 -7.05 -12.21 -4.35
C PHE A 15 -7.54 -11.26 -5.45
N SER A 16 -8.05 -10.08 -5.06
CA SER A 16 -8.49 -9.06 -6.03
C SER A 16 -7.31 -8.50 -6.83
N HIS A 17 -6.19 -8.18 -6.17
CA HIS A 17 -4.97 -7.70 -6.82
C HIS A 17 -4.49 -8.65 -7.93
N ARG A 18 -4.34 -9.94 -7.59
CA ARG A 18 -3.79 -10.95 -8.48
C ARG A 18 -4.73 -11.28 -9.63
N CYS A 19 -6.06 -11.21 -9.41
CA CYS A 19 -7.04 -11.33 -10.48
C CYS A 19 -7.04 -10.12 -11.42
N SER A 20 -6.88 -8.90 -10.88
CA SER A 20 -6.86 -7.66 -11.67
C SER A 20 -5.62 -7.50 -12.55
N HIS A 21 -4.50 -8.14 -12.20
CA HIS A 21 -3.37 -8.29 -13.13
C HIS A 21 -3.71 -9.13 -14.39
N GLY A 22 -4.85 -9.82 -14.39
CA GLY A 22 -5.30 -10.63 -15.50
C GLY A 22 -4.48 -11.92 -15.66
N GLN A 23 -4.67 -12.59 -16.80
CA GLN A 23 -4.00 -13.87 -17.12
C GLN A 23 -3.21 -13.81 -18.42
N GLN A 24 -3.21 -12.65 -19.11
CA GLN A 24 -2.57 -12.45 -20.41
C GLN A 24 -2.04 -11.02 -20.52
N GLN A 25 -1.02 -10.80 -21.37
CA GLN A 25 -0.30 -9.53 -21.60
C GLN A 25 0.68 -9.14 -20.48
N GLN A 26 1.39 -8.02 -20.67
CA GLN A 26 2.48 -7.58 -19.79
C GLN A 26 2.01 -7.40 -18.34
N MET A 27 0.77 -6.97 -18.12
CA MET A 27 0.16 -6.86 -16.78
C MET A 27 0.21 -8.15 -15.95
N SER A 28 0.14 -9.32 -16.58
CA SER A 28 0.15 -10.61 -15.89
C SER A 28 1.54 -11.13 -15.51
N ASP A 29 2.61 -10.48 -16.01
CA ASP A 29 4.00 -10.83 -15.71
C ASP A 29 4.51 -10.03 -14.51
N LEU A 30 4.88 -10.74 -13.43
CA LEU A 30 5.33 -10.11 -12.18
C LEU A 30 6.52 -9.16 -12.35
N PHE A 31 7.42 -9.43 -13.31
CA PHE A 31 8.62 -8.63 -13.52
C PHE A 31 8.43 -7.57 -14.60
N ASN A 32 7.53 -7.80 -15.56
CA ASN A 32 7.31 -6.91 -16.69
C ASN A 32 6.02 -6.07 -16.61
N SER A 33 5.17 -6.28 -15.60
CA SER A 33 3.89 -5.59 -15.45
C SER A 33 3.99 -4.07 -15.40
N ILE A 34 5.09 -3.53 -14.86
CA ILE A 34 5.33 -2.06 -14.83
C ILE A 34 5.40 -1.41 -16.22
N ASN A 35 5.66 -2.20 -17.28
CA ASN A 35 5.69 -1.71 -18.66
C ASN A 35 4.29 -1.55 -19.27
N ASP A 36 3.26 -2.09 -18.64
CA ASP A 36 1.87 -1.93 -19.08
C ASP A 36 1.31 -0.59 -18.54
N PRO A 37 0.74 0.29 -19.39
CA PRO A 37 0.23 1.59 -18.95
C PRO A 37 -0.89 1.50 -17.91
N LEU A 38 -1.58 0.36 -17.80
CA LEU A 38 -2.61 0.13 -16.79
C LEU A 38 -2.03 -0.17 -15.39
N PHE A 39 -0.72 -0.34 -15.25
CA PHE A 39 -0.07 -0.75 -14.00
C PHE A 39 -0.26 0.30 -12.90
N PHE A 40 0.04 1.56 -13.21
CA PHE A 40 -0.05 2.64 -12.23
C PHE A 40 -1.50 2.93 -11.81
N PRO A 41 -2.50 3.02 -12.72
CA PRO A 41 -3.91 3.13 -12.31
C PRO A 41 -4.40 1.95 -11.46
N HIS A 42 -3.98 0.72 -11.77
CA HIS A 42 -4.31 -0.48 -10.97
C HIS A 42 -3.74 -0.38 -9.55
N HIS A 43 -2.45 -0.05 -9.39
CA HIS A 43 -1.83 0.13 -8.08
C HIS A 43 -2.30 1.39 -7.34
N ALA A 44 -2.74 2.44 -8.03
CA ALA A 44 -3.43 3.58 -7.41
C ALA A 44 -4.79 3.16 -6.85
N GLY A 45 -5.50 2.26 -7.53
CA GLY A 45 -6.73 1.66 -7.02
C GLY A 45 -6.50 0.83 -5.76
N LEU A 46 -5.42 0.05 -5.73
CA LEU A 46 -4.97 -0.63 -4.51
C LEU A 46 -4.70 0.37 -3.40
N ASP A 47 -3.77 1.31 -3.58
CA ASP A 47 -3.39 2.27 -2.53
C ASP A 47 -4.59 3.06 -1.99
N ARG A 48 -5.58 3.38 -2.83
CA ARG A 48 -6.86 3.95 -2.38
C ARG A 48 -7.60 3.06 -1.38
N VAL A 49 -7.70 1.77 -1.64
CA VAL A 49 -8.34 0.83 -0.71
C VAL A 49 -7.52 0.78 0.60
N TRP A 50 -6.19 0.93 0.53
CA TRP A 50 -5.32 0.90 1.72
C TRP A 50 -5.58 2.10 2.60
N ALA A 51 -5.60 3.29 1.99
CA ALA A 51 -5.99 4.52 2.64
C ALA A 51 -7.37 4.39 3.30
N LEU A 52 -8.37 3.88 2.58
CA LEU A 52 -9.72 3.66 3.15
C LEU A 52 -9.73 2.70 4.35
N TRP A 53 -8.86 1.68 4.35
CA TRP A 53 -8.74 0.77 5.49
C TRP A 53 -8.06 1.43 6.70
N GLN A 54 -7.03 2.25 6.47
CA GLN A 54 -6.35 3.04 7.51
C GLN A 54 -7.31 4.07 8.14
N GLU A 55 -8.17 4.71 7.34
CA GLU A 55 -9.13 5.71 7.84
C GLU A 55 -10.17 5.14 8.83
N GLN A 56 -10.46 3.84 8.79
CA GLN A 56 -11.42 3.23 9.70
C GLN A 56 -10.95 3.20 11.16
N ASP A 57 -9.63 3.27 11.40
CA ASP A 57 -9.05 3.37 12.74
C ASP A 57 -7.66 4.03 12.64
N PRO A 58 -7.46 5.26 13.16
CA PRO A 58 -6.18 5.96 13.09
C PRO A 58 -4.98 5.17 13.65
N LYS A 59 -5.21 4.17 14.51
CA LYS A 59 -4.15 3.29 15.01
C LYS A 59 -3.51 2.44 13.90
N ARG A 60 -4.21 2.25 12.78
CA ARG A 60 -3.78 1.45 11.63
C ARG A 60 -2.77 2.14 10.73
N ILE A 61 -2.56 3.46 10.88
CA ILE A 61 -1.64 4.21 10.03
C ILE A 61 -0.24 3.59 10.06
N MET A 62 0.18 3.09 11.22
CA MET A 62 1.51 2.50 11.44
C MET A 62 1.48 0.97 11.56
N ASP A 63 0.38 0.32 11.14
CA ASP A 63 0.29 -1.14 11.15
C ASP A 63 1.18 -1.71 10.03
N ALA A 64 2.31 -2.29 10.43
CA ALA A 64 3.19 -3.07 9.57
C ALA A 64 3.04 -4.57 9.89
N GLY A 65 2.91 -5.39 8.85
CA GLY A 65 2.85 -6.85 8.97
C GLY A 65 4.23 -7.51 8.90
N GLU A 66 4.28 -8.83 9.08
CA GLU A 66 5.49 -9.62 8.80
C GLU A 66 5.78 -9.60 7.29
N ALA A 67 7.06 -9.51 6.89
CA ALA A 67 7.41 -9.64 5.48
C ALA A 67 7.14 -11.09 5.05
N THR A 68 6.11 -11.29 4.23
CA THR A 68 5.88 -12.57 3.55
C THR A 68 6.52 -12.52 2.17
N GLY A 69 7.85 -12.43 2.13
CA GLY A 69 8.59 -12.55 0.88
C GLY A 69 8.57 -13.98 0.35
N LEU A 70 8.95 -14.17 -0.92
CA LEU A 70 9.12 -15.50 -1.52
C LEU A 70 10.29 -16.31 -0.91
N SER A 71 11.14 -15.68 -0.08
CA SER A 71 12.30 -16.34 0.56
C SER A 71 12.79 -15.72 1.88
N ASP A 72 12.37 -14.49 2.21
CA ASP A 72 12.77 -13.79 3.44
C ASP A 72 11.55 -13.60 4.34
N THR A 73 11.64 -14.15 5.54
CA THR A 73 10.62 -14.08 6.60
C THR A 73 11.02 -13.08 7.69
N SER A 74 12.02 -12.23 7.43
CA SER A 74 12.42 -11.19 8.38
C SER A 74 11.21 -10.29 8.69
N PRO A 75 10.95 -9.99 9.98
CA PRO A 75 9.84 -9.13 10.35
C PRO A 75 10.04 -7.75 9.71
N MET A 76 9.05 -7.29 8.94
CA MET A 76 9.06 -5.93 8.44
C MET A 76 8.68 -4.99 9.57
N THR A 77 9.45 -3.92 9.73
CA THR A 77 9.27 -2.91 10.77
C THR A 77 9.16 -1.52 10.15
N LEU A 78 8.75 -0.54 10.96
CA LEU A 78 8.66 0.86 10.52
C LEU A 78 10.02 1.46 10.16
N ASP A 79 11.10 0.96 10.77
CA ASP A 79 12.47 1.41 10.51
C ASP A 79 13.15 0.65 9.36
N SER A 80 12.47 -0.38 8.83
CA SER A 80 12.97 -1.15 7.68
C SER A 80 13.11 -0.23 6.47
N TRP A 81 14.27 -0.33 5.83
CA TRP A 81 14.56 0.38 4.59
C TRP A 81 13.98 -0.40 3.41
N PHE A 82 13.36 0.32 2.47
CA PHE A 82 13.04 -0.23 1.17
C PHE A 82 13.71 0.59 0.07
N TRP A 83 14.19 -0.14 -0.93
CA TRP A 83 14.91 0.41 -2.06
C TRP A 83 13.92 0.98 -3.07
N VAL A 84 14.03 2.28 -3.35
CA VAL A 84 13.20 2.99 -4.34
C VAL A 84 13.89 2.99 -5.72
N GLY A 85 15.16 2.58 -5.76
CA GLY A 85 15.95 2.45 -6.96
C GLY A 85 16.20 3.76 -7.67
N PHE A 86 16.19 3.73 -9.01
CA PHE A 86 16.50 4.91 -9.81
C PHE A 86 15.48 6.04 -9.63
N ALA A 87 14.31 5.75 -9.06
CA ALA A 87 13.25 6.73 -8.85
C ALA A 87 13.51 7.69 -7.68
N GLY A 88 14.49 7.43 -6.81
CA GLY A 88 14.81 8.35 -5.71
C GLY A 88 15.79 7.82 -4.68
N LYS A 89 15.84 8.51 -3.54
CA LYS A 89 16.59 8.04 -2.37
C LYS A 89 15.81 6.92 -1.69
N ASP A 90 16.51 5.93 -1.16
CA ASP A 90 15.94 4.90 -0.30
C ASP A 90 15.21 5.52 0.88
N ARG A 91 14.14 4.86 1.31
CA ARG A 91 13.24 5.36 2.35
C ARG A 91 13.01 4.31 3.41
N GLN A 92 12.76 4.77 4.62
CA GLN A 92 12.21 3.91 5.66
C GLN A 92 10.71 3.75 5.45
N THR A 93 10.18 2.59 5.84
CA THR A 93 8.75 2.30 5.78
C THR A 93 7.94 3.41 6.42
N VAL A 94 8.35 3.92 7.59
CA VAL A 94 7.66 4.99 8.32
C VAL A 94 7.46 6.28 7.52
N GLU A 95 8.36 6.60 6.58
CA GLU A 95 8.27 7.82 5.77
C GLU A 95 7.14 7.76 4.72
N VAL A 96 6.59 6.59 4.44
CA VAL A 96 5.58 6.38 3.37
C VAL A 96 4.27 5.75 3.86
N MET A 97 4.16 5.41 5.15
CA MET A 97 2.95 4.77 5.68
C MET A 97 1.71 5.69 5.72
N ASP A 98 1.91 7.01 5.85
CA ASP A 98 0.83 8.00 5.93
C ASP A 98 0.81 8.89 4.68
N ALA A 99 -0.12 8.61 3.76
CA ALA A 99 -0.31 9.37 2.53
C ALA A 99 -0.62 10.86 2.75
N LEU A 100 -1.24 11.20 3.89
CA LEU A 100 -1.56 12.59 4.26
C LEU A 100 -0.44 13.28 5.04
N ASN A 101 0.59 12.56 5.44
CA ASN A 101 1.71 13.08 6.24
C ASN A 101 1.26 13.91 7.44
N ARG A 102 0.35 13.36 8.25
CA ARG A 102 -0.28 14.06 9.38
C ARG A 102 0.71 14.37 10.49
N ASP A 103 1.75 13.55 10.64
CA ASP A 103 2.80 13.70 11.65
C ASP A 103 4.03 14.49 11.16
N GLY A 104 4.04 14.89 9.89
CA GLY A 104 5.12 15.66 9.27
C GLY A 104 6.42 14.87 9.02
N ARG A 105 6.48 13.57 9.32
CA ARG A 105 7.67 12.73 9.13
C ARG A 105 7.72 12.08 7.75
N GLY A 106 6.61 12.08 7.02
CA GLY A 106 6.47 11.44 5.72
C GLY A 106 6.97 12.30 4.55
N VAL A 107 7.11 11.64 3.39
CA VAL A 107 7.61 12.26 2.15
C VAL A 107 6.55 12.45 1.07
N VAL A 108 5.36 11.90 1.30
CA VAL A 108 4.19 12.00 0.42
C VAL A 108 3.14 12.93 1.04
N CYS A 109 2.28 13.53 0.23
CA CYS A 109 1.18 14.38 0.71
C CYS A 109 0.08 14.42 -0.36
N TYR A 110 -0.71 13.35 -0.46
CA TYR A 110 -1.78 13.22 -1.44
C TYR A 110 -3.03 12.60 -0.83
N LYS A 111 -4.18 12.89 -1.43
CA LYS A 111 -5.47 12.30 -1.07
C LYS A 111 -6.21 11.80 -2.29
N TYR A 112 -7.08 10.81 -2.09
CA TYR A 112 -8.01 10.34 -3.11
C TYR A 112 -9.33 11.11 -3.03
N GLU A 113 -9.81 11.56 -4.19
CA GLU A 113 -11.11 12.22 -4.31
C GLU A 113 -12.26 11.25 -4.03
N GLY A 114 -13.29 11.72 -3.31
CA GLY A 114 -14.50 10.95 -3.06
C GLY A 114 -14.34 9.84 -2.03
N ASN A 115 -13.26 9.86 -1.23
CA ASN A 115 -13.20 9.10 0.00
C ASN A 115 -14.12 9.77 1.05
N THR A 116 -14.73 8.96 1.93
CA THR A 116 -15.73 9.40 2.93
C THR A 116 -15.28 10.56 3.83
N PHE A 117 -13.97 10.82 3.92
CA PHE A 117 -13.38 11.92 4.67
C PHE A 117 -13.68 13.33 4.13
N ASP A 118 -14.04 13.49 2.85
CA ASP A 118 -14.45 14.80 2.29
C ASP A 118 -15.73 15.36 2.98
N SER A 119 -16.40 14.55 3.81
CA SER A 119 -17.55 14.95 4.64
C SER A 119 -17.21 15.47 6.04
N TYR A 120 -15.98 15.24 6.55
CA TYR A 120 -15.57 15.68 7.90
C TYR A 120 -14.87 17.05 7.91
N PHE A 121 -14.54 17.60 6.74
CA PHE A 121 -13.92 18.92 6.55
C PHE A 121 -14.85 19.90 5.82
N LYS A 122 -16.17 19.70 5.92
CA LYS A 122 -17.19 20.70 5.57
C LYS A 122 -17.59 21.49 6.79
#